data_AF-A0A0R0B5J9-F1
#
_entry.id   AF-A0A0R0B5J9-F1
#
_cell.length_a   1.000
_cell.length_b   1.000
_cell.length_c   1.000
_cell.angle_alpha   90.00
_cell.angle_beta   90.00
_cell.angle_gamma   90.00
#
_symmetry.space_group_name_H-M   'P 1'
#
loop_
_entity.id
_entity.type
_entity.pdbx_description
1 polymer ?
#
loop_
_entity_poly.entity_id
_entity_poly.type
_entity_poly.pdbx_seq_one_letter_code
_entity_poly.pdbx_strand_id
1 'polypeptide(L)'
;MNASDVPPLRAKHAPANADEGEEASAKPDPNNLITLLHQIGCGAAADGQPWPERDVPPGRRLALADSDGALVGLRIVNEILLAAERARQNGGPEHYVGDRVMEGLKLATLALTNHAIYRLHPE
;
A
#
# COMPACT_ATOMS: atom_id res chain seq x y z
N MET A 1 42.74 30.56 -45.52
CA MET A 1 42.54 29.52 -44.49
C MET A 1 41.94 30.20 -43.28
N ASN A 2 40.63 30.06 -43.11
CA ASN A 2 39.84 30.70 -42.06
C ASN A 2 39.88 29.85 -40.79
N ALA A 3 40.27 30.43 -39.67
CA ALA A 3 39.89 29.95 -38.34
C ALA A 3 39.13 31.11 -37.68
N SER A 4 37.81 31.01 -37.63
CA SER A 4 36.98 31.88 -36.81
C SER A 4 36.47 31.05 -35.64
N ASP A 5 36.99 31.34 -34.45
CA ASP A 5 36.43 30.88 -33.18
C ASP A 5 35.02 31.44 -33.03
N VAL A 6 34.02 30.56 -33.08
CA VAL A 6 32.64 30.89 -32.74
C VAL A 6 32.38 30.30 -31.35
N PRO A 7 32.06 31.11 -30.32
CA PRO A 7 31.75 30.57 -29.01
C PRO A 7 30.43 29.77 -29.08
N PRO A 8 30.34 28.61 -28.40
CA PRO A 8 29.10 27.85 -28.39
C PRO A 8 28.02 28.65 -27.66
N LEU A 9 26.95 28.98 -28.37
CA LEU A 9 25.71 29.50 -27.80
C LEU A 9 25.17 28.47 -26.81
N ARG A 10 25.51 28.60 -25.53
CA ARG A 10 24.76 27.95 -24.45
C ARG A 10 23.39 28.64 -24.38
N ALA A 11 22.45 28.16 -25.18
CA ALA A 11 21.05 28.39 -24.93
C ALA A 11 20.72 27.74 -23.57
N LYS A 12 20.79 28.53 -22.50
CA LYS A 12 20.18 28.16 -21.23
C LYS A 12 18.68 28.13 -21.47
N HIS A 13 18.15 26.94 -21.73
CA HIS A 13 16.71 26.75 -21.72
C HIS A 13 16.27 26.78 -20.24
N ALA A 14 15.92 27.97 -19.76
CA ALA A 14 15.20 28.09 -18.50
C ALA A 14 13.77 27.58 -18.75
N PRO A 15 13.26 26.59 -18.00
CA PRO A 15 11.84 26.29 -18.04
C PRO A 15 11.07 27.49 -17.48
N ALA A 16 9.91 27.79 -18.05
CA ALA A 16 9.06 28.93 -17.68
C ALA A 16 8.42 28.83 -16.27
N ASN A 17 8.87 27.88 -15.45
CA ASN A 17 8.52 27.73 -14.05
C ASN A 17 9.77 27.95 -13.20
N ALA A 18 10.41 29.10 -13.34
CA ALA A 18 11.30 29.60 -12.30
C ALA A 18 10.41 30.22 -11.22
N ASP A 19 9.77 29.37 -10.42
CA ASP A 19 9.34 29.77 -9.10
C ASP A 19 10.58 29.64 -8.22
N GLU A 20 11.27 30.76 -7.97
CA GLU A 20 12.20 30.89 -6.86
C GLU A 20 11.37 30.97 -5.56
N GLY A 21 10.67 29.89 -5.27
CA GLY A 21 10.03 29.65 -3.99
C GLY A 21 10.71 28.42 -3.41
N GLU A 22 11.39 28.62 -2.28
CA GLU A 22 11.95 27.57 -1.43
C GLU A 22 11.37 26.17 -1.74
N GLU A 23 12.11 25.34 -2.46
CA GLU A 23 11.98 23.88 -2.30
C GLU A 23 12.48 23.58 -0.89
N ALA A 24 11.68 23.99 0.10
CA ALA A 24 11.60 23.30 1.35
C ALA A 24 11.51 21.83 0.95
N SER A 25 12.53 21.07 1.32
CA SER A 25 12.59 19.62 1.24
C SER A 25 11.33 19.07 1.92
N ALA A 26 10.21 19.09 1.22
CA ALA A 26 8.94 18.58 1.66
C ALA A 26 9.18 17.09 1.69
N LYS A 27 9.32 16.54 2.91
CA LYS A 27 9.40 15.10 3.08
C LYS A 27 8.26 14.50 2.24
N PRO A 28 8.56 13.56 1.33
CA PRO A 28 7.53 12.88 0.57
C PRO A 28 6.45 12.44 1.55
N ASP A 29 5.19 12.74 1.21
CA ASP A 29 4.06 12.30 2.05
C ASP A 29 4.25 10.80 2.33
N PRO A 30 4.33 10.39 3.61
CA PRO A 30 4.52 8.99 3.96
C PRO A 30 3.41 8.10 3.43
N ASN A 31 2.23 8.67 3.10
CA ASN A 31 1.07 7.94 2.58
C ASN A 31 0.95 8.02 1.05
N ASN A 32 1.86 8.70 0.36
CA ASN A 32 1.89 8.72 -1.09
C ASN A 32 2.31 7.33 -1.64
N LEU A 33 1.72 6.94 -2.77
CA LEU A 33 1.92 5.64 -3.40
C LEU A 33 3.40 5.30 -3.67
N ILE A 34 4.18 6.24 -4.18
CA ILE A 34 5.61 6.04 -4.49
C ILE A 34 6.44 5.89 -3.21
N THR A 35 6.13 6.67 -2.17
CA THR A 35 6.77 6.53 -0.85
C THR A 35 6.47 5.15 -0.26
N LEU A 36 5.20 4.72 -0.30
CA LEU A 36 4.76 3.41 0.18
C LEU A 36 5.42 2.27 -0.60
N LEU A 37 5.50 2.36 -1.94
CA LEU A 37 6.19 1.36 -2.77
C LEU A 37 7.68 1.27 -2.46
N HIS A 38 8.35 2.41 -2.22
CA HIS A 38 9.75 2.42 -1.82
C HIS A 38 9.95 1.81 -0.43
N GLN A 39 9.08 2.12 0.54
CA GLN A 39 9.11 1.54 1.88
C GLN A 39 8.89 0.03 1.87
N ILE A 40 7.94 -0.47 1.07
CA ILE A 40 7.72 -1.90 0.83
C ILE A 40 8.98 -2.53 0.23
N GLY A 41 9.61 -1.89 -0.76
CA GLY A 41 10.89 -2.34 -1.35
C GLY A 41 12.05 -2.39 -0.35
N CYS A 42 12.02 -1.54 0.68
CA CYS A 42 12.97 -1.55 1.80
C CYS A 42 12.65 -2.59 2.90
N GLY A 43 11.50 -3.29 2.81
CA GLY A 43 11.09 -4.32 3.77
C GLY A 43 10.26 -3.81 4.95
N ALA A 44 9.45 -2.77 4.75
CA ALA A 44 8.42 -2.36 5.71
C ALA A 44 7.24 -3.35 5.75
N ALA A 45 6.65 -3.57 6.93
CA ALA A 45 5.41 -4.32 7.13
C ALA A 45 4.18 -3.54 6.62
N ALA A 46 3.00 -4.15 6.66
CA ALA A 46 1.76 -3.53 6.18
C ALA A 46 1.32 -2.33 7.03
N ASP A 47 1.81 -2.23 8.26
CA ASP A 47 1.62 -1.08 9.17
C ASP A 47 2.66 0.03 8.97
N GLY A 48 3.59 -0.13 8.01
CA GLY A 48 4.65 0.81 7.71
C GLY A 48 5.87 0.74 8.65
N GLN A 49 5.91 -0.20 9.60
CA GLN A 49 7.06 -0.38 10.50
C GLN A 49 8.17 -1.24 9.87
N PRO A 50 9.45 -1.00 10.21
CA PRO A 50 10.53 -1.89 9.83
C PRO A 50 10.34 -3.29 10.41
N TRP A 51 10.67 -4.31 9.62
CA TRP A 51 10.58 -5.69 10.10
C TRP A 51 11.53 -5.92 11.31
N PRO A 52 11.07 -6.57 12.39
CA PRO A 52 11.87 -6.72 13.61
C PRO A 52 13.10 -7.61 13.44
N GLU A 53 13.10 -8.50 12.45
CA GLU A 53 14.21 -9.43 12.17
C GLU A 53 15.20 -8.80 11.18
N ARG A 54 16.45 -8.61 11.62
CA ARG A 54 17.47 -7.84 10.89
C ARG A 54 18.14 -8.61 9.73
N ASP A 55 18.01 -9.94 9.71
CA ASP A 55 18.73 -10.84 8.78
C ASP A 55 17.82 -11.72 7.93
N VAL A 56 16.62 -11.22 7.57
CA VAL A 56 15.73 -11.93 6.66
C VAL A 56 16.13 -11.63 5.20
N PRO A 57 16.32 -12.65 4.34
CA PRO A 57 16.59 -12.44 2.92
C PRO A 57 15.55 -11.51 2.28
N PRO A 58 15.92 -10.60 1.36
CA PRO A 58 15.00 -9.61 0.79
C PRO A 58 13.68 -10.19 0.27
N GLY A 59 13.72 -11.34 -0.43
CA GLY A 59 12.52 -12.02 -0.91
C GLY A 59 11.61 -12.54 0.21
N ARG A 60 12.17 -12.94 1.36
CA ARG A 60 11.38 -13.37 2.52
C ARG A 60 10.79 -12.20 3.30
N ARG A 61 11.44 -11.02 3.30
CA ARG A 61 10.85 -9.79 3.87
C ARG A 61 9.59 -9.37 3.12
N LEU A 62 9.63 -9.37 1.80
CA LEU A 62 8.47 -9.06 0.97
C LEU A 62 7.34 -10.08 1.17
N ALA A 63 7.67 -11.38 1.25
CA ALA A 63 6.67 -12.42 1.50
C ALA A 63 5.98 -12.27 2.86
N LEU A 64 6.73 -11.89 3.90
CA LEU A 64 6.20 -11.63 5.24
C LEU A 64 5.33 -10.37 5.29
N ALA A 65 5.74 -9.27 4.65
CA ALA A 65 4.94 -8.05 4.56
C ALA A 65 3.60 -8.30 3.85
N ASP A 66 3.61 -9.04 2.75
CA ASP A 66 2.38 -9.41 2.04
C ASP A 66 1.49 -10.36 2.88
N SER A 67 2.09 -11.25 3.68
CA SER A 67 1.36 -12.13 4.60
C SER A 67 0.69 -11.32 5.72
N ASP A 68 1.41 -10.36 6.29
CA ASP A 68 0.90 -9.45 7.30
C ASP A 68 -0.26 -8.60 6.76
N GLY A 69 -0.11 -8.04 5.56
CA GLY A 69 -1.19 -7.33 4.86
C GLY A 69 -2.42 -8.19 4.64
N ALA A 70 -2.26 -9.46 4.24
CA ALA A 70 -3.36 -10.41 4.10
C ALA A 70 -4.07 -10.71 5.43
N LEU A 71 -3.31 -10.84 6.53
CA LEU A 71 -3.87 -11.06 7.88
C LEU A 71 -4.63 -9.84 8.40
N VAL A 72 -4.11 -8.63 8.19
CA VAL A 72 -4.81 -7.38 8.53
C VAL A 72 -6.11 -7.27 7.72
N GLY A 73 -6.07 -7.52 6.42
CA GLY A 73 -7.26 -7.52 5.56
C GLY A 73 -8.31 -8.53 6.02
N LEU A 74 -7.89 -9.76 6.36
CA LEU A 74 -8.77 -10.80 6.89
C LEU A 74 -9.43 -10.38 8.22
N ARG A 75 -8.68 -9.74 9.12
CA ARG A 75 -9.21 -9.22 10.39
C ARG A 75 -10.33 -8.21 10.13
N ILE A 76 -10.09 -7.23 9.26
CA ILE A 76 -11.08 -6.18 8.96
C ILE A 76 -12.37 -6.77 8.35
N VAL A 77 -12.26 -7.70 7.41
CA VAL A 77 -13.45 -8.35 6.81
C VAL A 77 -14.24 -9.13 7.86
N ASN A 78 -13.57 -9.83 8.79
CA ASN A 78 -14.24 -10.50 9.91
C ASN A 78 -14.95 -9.52 10.85
N GLU A 79 -14.38 -8.35 11.13
CA GLU A 79 -15.03 -7.31 11.93
C GLU A 79 -16.29 -6.78 11.26
N ILE A 80 -16.25 -6.54 9.94
CA ILE A 80 -17.41 -6.11 9.15
C ILE A 80 -18.50 -7.19 9.17
N LEU A 81 -18.13 -8.47 8.96
CA LEU A 81 -19.07 -9.58 8.99
C LEU A 81 -19.72 -9.72 10.39
N LEU A 82 -18.94 -9.59 11.46
CA LEU A 82 -19.46 -9.64 12.82
C LEU A 82 -20.40 -8.45 13.12
N ALA A 83 -20.07 -7.25 12.66
CA ALA A 83 -20.92 -6.08 12.81
C ALA A 83 -22.25 -6.26 12.06
N ALA A 84 -22.20 -6.76 10.82
CA ALA A 84 -23.39 -7.05 10.02
C ALA A 84 -24.28 -8.12 10.67
N GLU A 85 -23.69 -9.17 11.23
CA GLU A 85 -24.44 -10.21 11.95
C GLU A 85 -25.07 -9.68 13.24
N ARG A 86 -24.36 -8.85 14.01
CA ARG A 86 -24.93 -8.19 15.20
C ARG A 86 -26.06 -7.24 14.85
N ALA A 87 -25.94 -6.49 13.75
CA ALA A 87 -27.00 -5.63 13.23
C ALA A 87 -28.22 -6.44 12.82
N ARG A 88 -28.03 -7.57 12.12
CA ARG A 88 -29.10 -8.51 11.77
C ARG A 88 -29.83 -9.08 12.99
N GLN A 89 -29.10 -9.40 14.06
CA GLN A 89 -29.65 -10.00 15.28
C GLN A 89 -30.35 -8.99 16.19
N ASN A 90 -29.78 -7.79 16.34
CA ASN A 90 -30.17 -6.87 17.41
C ASN A 90 -30.66 -5.50 16.91
N GLY A 91 -30.38 -5.14 15.66
CA GLY A 91 -30.61 -3.78 15.14
C GLY A 91 -32.01 -3.55 14.59
N GLY A 92 -32.76 -4.60 14.23
CA GLY A 92 -34.01 -4.44 13.48
C GLY A 92 -33.81 -4.51 11.96
N PRO A 93 -34.89 -4.68 11.17
CA PRO A 93 -34.80 -4.97 9.74
C PRO A 93 -34.10 -3.91 8.90
N GLU A 94 -34.18 -2.64 9.31
CA GLU A 94 -33.57 -1.48 8.64
C GLU A 94 -32.03 -1.48 8.71
N HIS A 95 -31.46 -2.19 9.68
CA HIS A 95 -30.02 -2.35 9.83
C HIS A 95 -29.51 -3.64 9.15
N TYR A 96 -30.39 -4.44 8.57
CA TYR A 96 -30.00 -5.64 7.86
C TYR A 96 -29.46 -5.32 6.47
N VAL A 97 -28.21 -5.69 6.22
CA VAL A 97 -27.53 -5.48 4.93
C VAL A 97 -28.05 -6.38 3.79
N GLY A 98 -28.90 -7.36 4.10
CA GLY A 98 -29.51 -8.27 3.12
C GLY A 98 -28.72 -9.57 2.89
N ASP A 99 -29.42 -10.61 2.44
CA ASP A 99 -28.88 -11.98 2.33
C ASP A 99 -27.66 -12.07 1.40
N ARG A 100 -27.70 -11.36 0.27
CA ARG A 100 -26.61 -11.38 -0.71
C ARG A 100 -25.36 -10.67 -0.22
N VAL A 101 -25.50 -9.61 0.56
CA VAL A 101 -24.36 -8.94 1.17
C VAL A 101 -23.75 -9.83 2.26
N MET A 102 -24.58 -10.49 3.08
CA MET A 102 -24.09 -11.46 4.07
C MET A 102 -23.34 -12.63 3.45
N GLU A 103 -23.88 -13.20 2.37
CA GLU A 103 -23.23 -14.26 1.60
C GLU A 103 -21.89 -13.80 1.02
N GLY A 104 -21.88 -12.61 0.39
CA GLY A 104 -20.67 -12.01 -0.16
C GLY A 104 -19.57 -11.77 0.89
N LEU A 105 -19.94 -11.29 2.08
CA LEU A 105 -18.98 -11.09 3.18
C LEU A 105 -18.37 -12.41 3.65
N LYS A 106 -19.16 -13.48 3.77
CA LYS A 106 -18.66 -14.82 4.13
C LYS A 106 -17.71 -15.38 3.07
N LEU A 107 -18.04 -15.21 1.79
CA LEU A 107 -17.18 -15.60 0.68
C LEU A 107 -15.87 -14.79 0.66
N ALA A 108 -15.93 -13.49 0.95
CA ALA A 108 -14.74 -12.64 1.07
C ALA A 108 -13.82 -13.10 2.21
N THR A 109 -14.38 -13.42 3.39
CA THR A 109 -13.63 -14.03 4.50
C THR A 109 -12.93 -15.32 4.07
N LEU A 110 -13.65 -16.23 3.41
CA LEU A 110 -13.10 -17.51 2.94
C LEU A 110 -11.95 -17.29 1.93
N ALA A 111 -12.15 -16.42 0.95
CA ALA A 111 -11.14 -16.11 -0.07
C ALA A 111 -9.87 -15.50 0.54
N LEU A 112 -10.01 -14.54 1.45
CA LEU A 112 -8.86 -13.93 2.14
C LEU A 112 -8.16 -14.90 3.08
N THR A 113 -8.90 -15.80 3.72
CA THR A 113 -8.31 -16.87 4.56
C THR A 113 -7.43 -17.78 3.71
N ASN A 114 -7.94 -18.24 2.56
CA ASN A 114 -7.18 -19.06 1.63
C ASN A 114 -5.96 -18.32 1.09
N HIS A 115 -6.10 -17.03 0.78
CA HIS A 115 -4.98 -16.20 0.35
C HIS A 115 -3.91 -16.09 1.44
N ALA A 116 -4.28 -15.78 2.69
CA ALA A 116 -3.35 -15.69 3.80
C ALA A 116 -2.61 -17.01 4.06
N ILE A 117 -3.32 -18.15 4.01
CA ILE A 117 -2.72 -19.49 4.13
C ILE A 117 -1.67 -19.73 3.03
N TYR A 118 -2.01 -19.42 1.78
CA TYR A 118 -1.09 -19.57 0.66
C TYR A 118 0.19 -18.72 0.82
N ARG A 119 0.06 -17.49 1.34
CA ARG A 119 1.22 -16.61 1.58
C ARG A 119 2.13 -17.11 2.72
N LEU A 120 1.58 -17.79 3.72
CA LEU A 120 2.32 -18.35 4.85
C LEU A 120 3.02 -19.68 4.53
N HIS A 121 2.50 -20.43 3.55
CA HIS A 121 3.05 -21.72 3.11
C HIS A 121 3.34 -21.74 1.59
N PRO A 122 4.33 -20.96 1.11
CA PRO A 122 4.75 -21.05 -0.29
C PRO A 122 5.40 -22.42 -0.55
N GLU A 123 4.97 -23.11 -1.60
CA GLU A 123 5.61 -24.35 -2.09
C GLU A 123 7.02 -24.13 -2.64
#